data_AF-A0A440UYC9-F1
#
_entry.id   AF-A0A440UYC9-F1
#
_cell.length_a   1.000
_cell.length_b   1.000
_cell.length_c   1.000
_cell.angle_alpha   90.00
_cell.angle_beta   90.00
_cell.angle_gamma   90.00
#
_symmetry.space_group_name_H-M   'P 1'
#
loop_
_entity.id
_entity.type
_entity.pdbx_description
1 polymer ?
#
loop_
_entity_poly.entity_id
_entity_poly.type
_entity_poly.pdbx_seq_one_letter_code
_entity_poly.pdbx_strand_id
1 'polypeptide(L)'
;VSLLATRQPLSAGDRHALLSGRSPAPMPAIGRVVCSCFHVGVNQLASAVAAGCDSLEAIGSTLRAGTNCGSCRSEIRAIIDARHVQAAE
;
A
#
# COMPACT_ATOMS: atom_id res chain seq x y z
N VAL A 1 14.76 -8.95 -9.56
CA VAL A 1 16.19 -9.32 -9.79
C VAL A 1 16.60 -10.62 -9.09
N SER A 2 15.96 -11.06 -8.00
CA SER A 2 16.36 -12.29 -7.28
C SER A 2 16.29 -13.59 -8.10
N LEU A 3 15.34 -13.74 -9.03
CA LEU A 3 15.14 -14.99 -9.80
C LEU A 3 16.29 -15.36 -10.75
N LEU A 4 17.16 -14.43 -11.13
CA LEU A 4 18.26 -14.69 -12.08
C LEU A 4 19.63 -14.79 -11.40
N ALA A 5 19.69 -14.54 -10.09
CA ALA A 5 20.96 -14.47 -9.36
C ALA A 5 21.64 -15.84 -9.19
N THR A 6 20.88 -16.93 -9.24
CA THR A 6 21.36 -18.28 -8.88
C THR A 6 21.65 -19.19 -10.07
N ARG A 7 21.46 -18.74 -11.32
CA ARG A 7 21.63 -19.56 -12.55
C ARG A 7 20.87 -20.91 -12.55
N GLN A 8 19.89 -21.06 -11.67
CA GLN A 8 19.06 -22.25 -11.61
C GLN A 8 17.96 -22.19 -12.68
N PRO A 9 17.53 -23.33 -13.26
CA PRO A 9 16.44 -23.33 -14.24
C PRO A 9 15.15 -22.77 -13.63
N LEU A 10 14.56 -21.76 -14.28
CA LEU A 10 13.29 -21.16 -13.86
C LEU A 10 12.14 -22.17 -14.00
N SER A 11 11.27 -22.21 -12.98
CA SER A 11 10.04 -23.00 -13.04
C SER A 11 9.11 -22.49 -14.14
N ALA A 12 8.15 -23.31 -14.56
CA ALA A 12 7.14 -22.87 -15.53
C ALA A 12 6.37 -21.63 -15.05
N GLY A 13 6.09 -21.53 -13.74
CA GLY A 13 5.42 -20.38 -13.13
C GLY A 13 6.27 -19.09 -13.20
N ASP A 14 7.57 -19.20 -12.91
CA ASP A 14 8.48 -18.04 -12.98
C ASP A 14 8.64 -17.53 -14.41
N ARG A 15 8.73 -18.45 -15.39
CA ARG A 15 8.78 -18.08 -16.81
C ARG A 15 7.51 -17.37 -17.26
N HIS A 16 6.34 -17.85 -16.83
CA HIS A 16 5.07 -17.20 -17.14
C HIS A 16 4.96 -15.81 -16.51
N ALA A 17 5.38 -15.66 -15.25
CA ALA A 17 5.40 -14.40 -14.54
C ALA A 17 6.29 -13.35 -15.26
N LEU A 18 7.48 -13.76 -15.70
CA LEU A 18 8.37 -12.90 -16.49
C LEU A 18 7.73 -12.45 -17.81
N LEU A 19 7.14 -13.38 -18.57
CA LEU A 19 6.53 -13.06 -19.87
C LEU A 19 5.28 -12.17 -19.74
N SER A 20 4.52 -12.33 -18.66
CA SER A 20 3.31 -11.55 -18.40
C SER A 20 3.57 -10.20 -17.72
N GLY A 21 4.80 -9.94 -17.27
CA GLY A 21 5.15 -8.76 -16.47
C GLY A 21 4.49 -8.74 -15.08
N ARG A 22 3.95 -9.87 -14.62
CA ARG A 22 3.30 -10.00 -13.31
C ARG A 22 4.24 -10.67 -12.33
N SER A 23 4.34 -10.16 -11.11
CA SER A 23 5.09 -10.84 -10.06
C SER A 23 4.50 -12.24 -9.80
N PRO A 24 5.32 -13.29 -9.68
CA PRO A 24 4.85 -14.64 -9.38
C PRO A 24 4.33 -14.74 -7.94
N ALA A 25 4.77 -13.84 -7.05
CA ALA A 25 4.23 -13.70 -5.71
C ALA A 25 3.07 -12.70 -5.70
N PRO A 26 1.91 -13.04 -5.10
CA PRO A 26 0.86 -12.08 -4.83
C PRO A 26 1.36 -11.07 -3.80
N MET A 27 1.85 -9.93 -4.26
CA MET A 27 2.09 -8.79 -3.38
C MET A 27 0.73 -8.14 -3.13
N PRO A 28 0.34 -7.88 -1.86
CA PRO A 28 -0.89 -7.15 -1.59
C PRO A 28 -0.83 -5.83 -2.36
N ALA A 29 -1.79 -5.63 -3.26
CA ALA A 29 -1.84 -4.43 -4.07
C ALA A 29 -1.97 -3.24 -3.12
N ILE A 30 -0.94 -2.40 -3.04
CA ILE A 30 -0.98 -1.18 -2.22
C ILE A 30 -1.98 -0.16 -2.81
N GLY A 31 -2.36 -0.34 -4.08
CA GLY A 31 -3.25 0.56 -4.80
C GLY A 31 -2.52 1.85 -5.20
N ARG A 32 -3.28 2.93 -5.41
CA ARG A 32 -2.71 4.27 -5.66
C ARG A 32 -1.82 4.67 -4.49
N VAL A 33 -0.59 5.11 -4.78
CA VAL A 33 0.31 5.65 -3.75
C VAL A 33 -0.24 7.00 -3.26
N VAL A 34 -0.47 7.11 -1.96
CA VAL A 34 -0.93 8.34 -1.28
C VAL A 34 0.26 9.05 -0.64
N CYS A 35 1.20 8.31 -0.04
CA CYS A 35 2.43 8.88 0.53
C CYS A 35 3.66 8.39 -0.24
N SER A 36 4.25 9.27 -1.06
CA SER A 36 5.46 8.95 -1.83
C SER A 36 6.70 8.75 -0.95
N CYS A 37 6.80 9.44 0.19
CA CYS A 37 7.95 9.33 1.10
C CYS A 37 8.16 7.92 1.63
N PHE A 38 7.06 7.21 1.93
CA PHE A 38 7.10 5.88 2.55
C PHE A 38 6.41 4.81 1.70
N HIS A 39 6.08 5.13 0.44
CA HIS A 39 5.39 4.23 -0.50
C HIS A 39 4.11 3.62 0.09
N VAL A 40 3.34 4.44 0.81
CA VAL A 40 2.06 4.00 1.40
C VAL A 40 0.94 4.21 0.40
N GLY A 41 0.22 3.13 0.09
CA GLY A 41 -0.91 3.16 -0.83
C GLY A 41 -2.28 3.20 -0.13
N VAL A 42 -3.31 3.53 -0.92
CA VAL A 42 -4.70 3.67 -0.46
C VAL A 42 -5.25 2.42 0.20
N ASN A 43 -4.84 1.23 -0.25
CA ASN A 43 -5.32 -0.03 0.34
C ASN A 43 -4.71 -0.27 1.72
N GLN A 44 -3.43 0.09 1.91
CA GLN A 44 -2.80 0.02 3.23
C GLN A 44 -3.43 1.04 4.19
N LEU A 45 -3.72 2.24 3.68
CA LEU A 45 -4.42 3.27 4.43
C LEU A 45 -5.82 2.80 4.86
N ALA A 46 -6.60 2.26 3.92
CA ALA A 46 -7.94 1.75 4.18
C ALA A 46 -7.94 0.60 5.19
N SER A 47 -6.95 -0.31 5.11
CA SER A 47 -6.79 -1.38 6.10
C SER A 47 -6.44 -0.83 7.49
N ALA A 48 -5.59 0.19 7.59
CA ALA A 48 -5.26 0.80 8.88
C ALA A 48 -6.47 1.54 9.47
N VAL A 49 -7.23 2.27 8.65
CA VAL A 49 -8.50 2.90 9.08
C VAL A 49 -9.51 1.85 9.54
N ALA A 50 -9.66 0.74 8.81
CA ALA A 50 -10.53 -0.37 9.20
C ALA A 50 -10.07 -1.07 10.50
N ALA A 51 -8.77 -1.03 10.81
CA ALA A 51 -8.22 -1.51 12.07
C ALA A 51 -8.41 -0.55 13.25
N GLY A 52 -9.03 0.62 13.03
CA GLY A 52 -9.34 1.61 14.07
C GLY A 52 -8.41 2.83 14.09
N CYS A 53 -7.55 3.03 13.08
CA CYS A 53 -6.78 4.26 12.95
C CYS A 53 -7.65 5.39 12.37
N ASP A 54 -8.24 6.21 13.24
CA ASP A 54 -9.16 7.31 12.91
C ASP A 54 -8.49 8.70 12.89
N SER A 55 -7.18 8.76 13.12
CA SER A 55 -6.42 10.02 13.21
C SER A 55 -5.15 9.99 12.38
N LEU A 56 -4.68 11.18 11.98
CA LEU A 56 -3.40 11.32 11.27
C LEU A 56 -2.24 10.82 12.13
N GLU A 57 -2.30 11.02 13.44
CA GLU A 57 -1.31 10.52 14.39
C GLU A 57 -1.29 8.99 14.42
N ALA A 58 -2.45 8.33 14.49
CA ALA A 58 -2.54 6.87 14.47
C ALA A 58 -2.00 6.30 13.14
N ILE A 59 -2.41 6.89 12.00
CA ILE A 59 -1.90 6.51 10.68
C ILE A 59 -0.38 6.73 10.58
N GLY A 60 0.12 7.84 11.12
CA GLY A 60 1.55 8.14 11.16
C GLY A 60 2.33 7.15 12.03
N SER A 61 1.76 6.70 13.14
CA SER A 61 2.37 5.68 14.01
C SER A 61 2.43 4.31 13.33
N THR A 62 1.34 3.89 12.68
CA THR A 62 1.23 2.57 12.05
C THR A 62 1.92 2.47 10.69
N LEU A 63 1.76 3.49 9.83
CA LEU A 63 2.19 3.46 8.43
C LEU A 63 3.31 4.47 8.11
N ARG A 64 3.66 5.36 9.04
CA ARG A 64 4.58 6.52 8.82
C ARG A 64 4.07 7.53 7.79
N ALA A 65 2.88 7.34 7.22
CA ALA A 65 2.32 8.28 6.26
C ALA A 65 2.06 9.64 6.95
N GLY A 66 2.46 10.73 6.31
CA GLY A 66 2.25 12.10 6.83
C GLY A 66 3.30 12.62 7.81
N THR A 67 4.32 11.84 8.19
CA THR A 67 5.34 12.25 9.19
C THR A 67 6.62 12.84 8.61
N ASN A 68 6.80 12.84 7.28
CA ASN A 68 7.98 13.37 6.59
C ASN A 68 7.72 14.74 5.94
N CYS A 69 7.31 14.79 4.66
CA CYS A 69 7.07 16.08 3.97
C CYS A 69 5.67 16.66 4.18
N GLY A 70 4.73 15.86 4.72
CA GLY A 70 3.38 16.31 5.06
C GLY A 70 2.39 16.51 3.91
N SER A 71 2.79 16.42 2.63
CA SER A 71 1.90 16.70 1.49
C SER A 71 0.67 15.80 1.41
N CYS A 72 0.81 14.55 1.86
CA CYS A 72 -0.27 13.55 1.86
C CYS A 72 -1.29 13.74 3.01
N ARG A 73 -1.05 14.63 3.99
CA ARG A 73 -1.90 14.76 5.18
C ARG A 73 -3.35 15.15 4.86
N SER A 74 -3.54 16.07 3.92
CA SER A 74 -4.88 16.51 3.50
C SER A 74 -5.67 15.40 2.81
N GLU A 75 -4.98 14.60 1.97
CA GLU A 75 -5.61 13.46 1.29
C GLU A 75 -5.92 12.32 2.26
N ILE A 76 -5.03 12.03 3.22
CA ILE A 76 -5.30 11.05 4.28
C ILE A 76 -6.52 11.46 5.12
N ARG A 77 -6.64 12.75 5.47
CA ARG A 77 -7.80 13.29 6.19
C ARG A 77 -9.10 13.05 5.42
N ALA A 78 -9.11 13.37 4.12
CA ALA A 78 -10.28 13.15 3.28
C ALA A 78 -10.69 11.67 3.20
N ILE A 79 -9.72 10.74 3.20
CA ILE A 79 -9.99 9.29 3.20
C ILE A 79 -10.59 8.83 4.53
N ILE A 80 -10.08 9.35 5.66
CA ILE A 80 -10.63 9.09 6.99
C ILE A 80 -12.08 9.60 7.05
N ASP A 81 -12.30 10.86 6.69
CA ASP A 81 -13.62 11.50 6.74
C ASP A 81 -14.64 10.80 5.82
N ALA A 82 -14.22 10.39 4.61
CA ALA A 82 -15.07 9.63 3.69
C ALA A 82 -15.52 8.28 4.28
N ARG A 83 -14.70 7.64 5.13
CA ARG A 83 -15.11 6.43 5.85
C ARG A 83 -16.13 6.69 6.95
N HIS A 84 -16.04 7.82 7.65
CA HIS A 84 -17.04 8.21 8.65
C HIS A 84 -18.41 8.48 8.02
N VAL A 85 -18.45 9.00 6.79
CA VAL A 85 -19.71 9.24 6.06
C VAL A 85 -20.44 7.95 5.70
N GLN A 86 -19.71 6.86 5.39
CA GLN A 86 -20.33 5.57 5.04
C GLN A 86 -20.87 4.75 6.23
N ALA A 87 -20.52 5.10 7.47
CA ALA A 87 -20.97 4.40 8.67
C ALA A 87 -22.24 5.00 9.29
N ALA A 88 -22.74 6.11 8.73
CA ALA A 88 -23.89 6.86 9.25
C ALA A 88 -25.21 6.61 8.46
N GLU A 89 -25.24 5.62 7.57
CA GLU A 89 -26.44 5.16 6.84
C GLU A 89 -26.83 3.72 7.20
#